data_AF-A0A9D7Y4I9-F1
#
_entry.id   AF-A0A9D7Y4I9-F1
#
_cell.length_a   1.000
_cell.length_b   1.000
_cell.length_c   1.000
_cell.angle_alpha   90.00
_cell.angle_beta   90.00
_cell.angle_gamma   90.00
#
_symmetry.space_group_name_H-M   'P 1'
#
loop_
_entity.id
_entity.type
_entity.pdbx_description
1 polymer ?
#
loop_
_entity_poly.entity_id
_entity_poly.type
_entity_poly.pdbx_seq_one_letter_code
_entity_poly.pdbx_strand_id
1 'polypeptide(L)'
;MLRLLVLFTLANFIANIIYAQNNEDILMKVGSANVSVGEFKYIYEKNNGVNADYSKASLNEYLDLYTKFKLKVEKAKQLRLDTIEVLITELDGYRKQLASSYLIDKEVTEFLLKELYNRMKFDVEFSHIFIPVPENAPNSVKDEAKE
;
A
#
# COMPACT_ATOMS: atom_id res chain seq x y z
N MET A 1 -24.60 41.70 -9.24
CA MET A 1 -24.84 41.76 -7.77
C MET A 1 -25.36 40.42 -7.25
N LEU A 2 -26.58 39.98 -7.57
CA LEU A 2 -27.16 38.74 -7.03
C LEU A 2 -26.35 37.46 -7.34
N ARG A 3 -25.88 37.29 -8.59
CA ARG A 3 -25.04 36.14 -8.98
C ARG A 3 -23.70 36.07 -8.23
N LEU A 4 -23.09 37.23 -7.95
CA LEU A 4 -21.82 37.31 -7.24
C LEU A 4 -22.00 36.95 -5.76
N LEU A 5 -23.13 37.34 -5.18
CA LEU A 5 -23.49 37.05 -3.79
C LEU A 5 -23.80 35.55 -3.60
N VAL A 6 -24.48 34.91 -4.56
CA VAL A 6 -24.71 33.46 -4.57
C VAL A 6 -23.41 32.66 -4.71
N LEU A 7 -22.48 33.11 -5.55
CA LEU A 7 -21.16 32.46 -5.68
C LEU A 7 -20.34 32.58 -4.39
N PHE A 8 -20.42 33.74 -3.71
CA PHE A 8 -19.73 33.96 -2.45
C PHE A 8 -20.29 33.09 -1.31
N THR A 9 -21.62 32.96 -1.20
CA THR A 9 -22.23 32.09 -0.18
C THR A 9 -21.94 30.61 -0.46
N LEU A 10 -21.96 30.18 -1.72
CA LEU A 10 -21.61 28.82 -2.12
C LEU A 10 -20.13 28.51 -1.81
N ALA A 11 -19.22 29.44 -2.10
CA ALA A 11 -17.80 29.28 -1.78
C ALA A 11 -17.55 29.16 -0.26
N ASN A 12 -18.25 29.96 0.56
CA ASN A 12 -18.17 29.84 2.01
C ASN A 12 -18.75 28.51 2.52
N PHE A 13 -19.83 28.02 1.92
CA PHE A 13 -20.41 26.72 2.28
C PHE A 13 -19.45 25.56 1.95
N ILE A 14 -18.81 25.58 0.78
CA ILE A 14 -17.80 24.59 0.37
C ILE A 14 -16.58 24.63 1.30
N ALA A 15 -16.11 25.83 1.67
CA ALA A 15 -14.99 25.98 2.59
C ALA A 15 -15.27 25.32 3.96
N ASN A 16 -16.47 25.49 4.52
CA ASN A 16 -16.85 24.86 5.80
C ASN A 16 -16.89 23.32 5.74
N ILE A 17 -17.26 22.73 4.60
CA ILE A 17 -17.27 21.27 4.44
C ILE A 17 -15.84 20.68 4.48
N ILE A 18 -14.85 21.41 3.94
CA ILE A 18 -13.45 20.96 3.90
C ILE A 18 -12.84 20.92 5.30
N TYR A 19 -13.18 21.87 6.18
CA TYR A 19 -12.65 21.92 7.54
C TYR A 19 -13.39 21.03 8.55
N ALA A 20 -14.54 20.45 8.20
CA ALA A 20 -15.37 19.68 9.14
C ALA A 20 -14.93 18.21 9.32
N GLN A 21 -14.09 17.67 8.43
CA GLN A 21 -13.66 16.27 8.46
C GLN A 21 -12.25 16.12 9.03
N ASN A 22 -12.10 16.26 10.35
CA ASN A 22 -10.82 16.03 11.01
C ASN A 22 -10.63 14.54 11.33
N ASN A 23 -9.81 13.85 10.54
CA ASN A 23 -9.49 12.44 10.75
C ASN A 23 -8.52 12.21 11.94
N GLU A 24 -7.87 13.26 12.43
CA GLU A 24 -6.87 13.19 13.51
C GLU A 24 -7.49 13.27 14.91
N ASP A 25 -8.76 13.66 15.03
CA ASP A 25 -9.45 13.75 16.32
C ASP A 25 -9.45 12.38 17.01
N ILE A 26 -9.13 12.37 18.32
CA ILE A 26 -9.13 11.13 19.10
C ILE A 26 -10.57 10.75 19.43
N LEU A 27 -11.04 9.65 18.82
CA LEU A 27 -12.37 9.10 19.04
C LEU A 27 -12.43 8.37 20.39
N MET A 28 -11.41 7.57 20.70
CA MET A 28 -11.34 6.82 21.95
C MET A 28 -9.92 6.49 22.35
N LYS A 29 -9.75 6.17 23.64
CA LYS A 29 -8.49 5.68 24.20
C LYS A 29 -8.71 4.30 24.80
N VAL A 30 -7.91 3.33 24.35
CA VAL A 30 -7.92 1.95 24.86
C VAL A 30 -6.59 1.69 25.53
N GLY A 31 -6.59 1.70 26.86
CA GLY A 31 -5.39 1.66 27.68
C GLY A 31 -4.40 2.78 27.34
N SER A 32 -3.22 2.43 26.82
CA SER A 32 -2.23 3.43 26.36
C SER A 32 -2.40 3.85 24.89
N ALA A 33 -3.27 3.22 24.11
CA ALA A 33 -3.42 3.47 22.68
C ALA A 33 -4.54 4.49 22.41
N ASN A 34 -4.23 5.54 21.66
CA ASN A 34 -5.22 6.45 21.10
C ASN A 34 -5.71 5.91 19.75
N VAL A 35 -7.02 6.01 19.51
CA VAL A 35 -7.65 5.67 18.23
C VAL A 35 -8.27 6.94 17.67
N SER A 36 -7.84 7.35 16.48
CA SER A 36 -8.41 8.51 15.79
C SER A 36 -9.71 8.17 15.07
N VAL A 37 -10.49 9.19 14.75
CA VAL A 37 -11.68 9.06 13.90
C VAL A 37 -11.32 8.42 12.56
N GLY A 38 -10.19 8.82 11.95
CA GLY A 38 -9.71 8.27 10.68
C GLY A 38 -9.37 6.78 10.76
N GLU A 39 -8.65 6.34 11.80
CA GLU A 39 -8.33 4.93 12.01
C GLU A 39 -9.60 4.08 12.15
N PHE A 40 -10.53 4.53 13.01
CA PHE A 40 -11.78 3.82 13.24
C PHE A 40 -12.64 3.75 11.97
N LYS A 41 -12.79 4.87 11.26
CA LYS A 41 -13.54 4.94 10.01
C LYS A 41 -12.94 4.01 8.96
N TYR A 42 -11.64 4.07 8.74
CA TYR A 42 -10.95 3.20 7.77
C TYR A 42 -11.21 1.72 8.06
N ILE A 43 -11.07 1.30 9.33
CA ILE A 43 -11.27 -0.10 9.72
C ILE A 43 -12.75 -0.48 9.65
N TYR A 44 -13.69 0.42 9.98
CA TYR A 44 -15.13 0.20 9.84
C TYR A 44 -15.52 0.01 8.36
N GLU A 45 -15.10 0.90 7.47
CA GLU A 45 -15.36 0.81 6.04
C GLU A 45 -14.73 -0.45 5.44
N LYS A 46 -13.49 -0.76 5.80
CA LYS A 46 -12.78 -1.93 5.27
C LYS A 46 -13.48 -3.25 5.61
N ASN A 47 -14.00 -3.38 6.83
CA ASN A 47 -14.62 -4.63 7.28
C ASN A 47 -16.09 -4.75 6.89
N ASN A 48 -16.82 -3.64 6.74
CA ASN A 48 -18.24 -3.66 6.35
C ASN A 48 -18.43 -3.48 4.83
N GLY A 49 -17.45 -2.93 4.12
CA GLY A 49 -17.47 -2.74 2.68
C GLY A 49 -18.70 -1.96 2.21
N VAL A 50 -19.43 -2.54 1.25
CA VAL A 50 -20.67 -1.94 0.71
C VAL A 50 -21.81 -1.83 1.73
N ASN A 51 -21.72 -2.52 2.87
CA ASN A 51 -22.73 -2.52 3.92
C ASN A 51 -22.46 -1.49 5.03
N ALA A 52 -21.43 -0.63 4.86
CA ALA A 52 -21.15 0.45 5.81
C ALA A 52 -22.25 1.53 5.74
N ASP A 53 -23.30 1.36 6.55
CA ASP A 53 -24.48 2.24 6.56
C ASP A 53 -24.36 3.46 7.47
N TYR A 54 -23.32 3.52 8.30
CA TYR A 54 -23.05 4.60 9.25
C TYR A 54 -24.20 4.90 10.23
N SER A 55 -25.14 3.97 10.37
CA SER A 55 -26.20 4.09 11.36
C SER A 55 -25.59 4.11 12.76
N LYS A 56 -26.19 4.87 13.68
CA LYS A 56 -25.72 4.95 15.07
C LYS A 56 -25.63 3.55 15.71
N ALA A 57 -26.55 2.66 15.36
CA ALA A 57 -26.54 1.27 15.82
C ALA A 57 -25.31 0.52 15.30
N SER A 58 -25.07 0.54 13.98
CA SER A 58 -23.91 -0.12 13.35
C SER A 58 -22.58 0.42 13.88
N LEU A 59 -22.45 1.75 14.01
CA LEU A 59 -21.25 2.38 14.56
C LEU A 59 -21.01 1.99 16.01
N ASN A 60 -22.05 1.96 16.86
CA ASN A 60 -21.92 1.59 18.26
C ASN A 60 -21.56 0.11 18.43
N GLU A 61 -22.19 -0.78 17.67
CA GLU A 61 -21.88 -2.22 17.69
C GLU A 61 -20.42 -2.46 17.27
N TYR A 62 -20.00 -1.83 16.18
CA TYR A 62 -18.64 -1.96 15.70
C TYR A 62 -17.62 -1.32 16.66
N LEU A 63 -17.97 -0.21 17.32
CA LEU A 63 -17.14 0.43 18.33
C LEU A 63 -16.88 -0.49 19.52
N ASP A 64 -17.89 -1.22 20.00
CA ASP A 64 -17.72 -2.21 21.08
C ASP A 64 -16.81 -3.37 20.65
N LEU A 65 -17.04 -3.94 19.46
CA LEU A 65 -16.18 -5.00 18.90
C LEU A 65 -14.73 -4.55 18.77
N TYR A 66 -14.52 -3.35 18.21
CA TYR A 66 -13.19 -2.79 17.98
C TYR A 66 -12.49 -2.44 19.31
N THR A 67 -13.23 -1.94 20.31
CA THR A 67 -12.71 -1.72 21.67
C THR A 67 -12.21 -3.02 22.29
N LYS A 68 -13.02 -4.09 22.25
CA LYS A 68 -12.63 -5.42 22.75
C LYS A 68 -11.41 -5.98 22.02
N PHE A 69 -11.33 -5.78 20.71
CA PHE A 69 -10.15 -6.15 19.92
C PHE A 69 -8.89 -5.42 20.39
N LYS A 70 -8.93 -4.09 20.52
CA LYS A 70 -7.77 -3.29 20.97
C LYS A 70 -7.31 -3.67 22.38
N LEU A 71 -8.25 -3.95 23.29
CA LEU A 71 -7.94 -4.46 24.64
C LEU A 71 -7.20 -5.81 24.60
N LYS A 72 -7.62 -6.73 23.74
CA LYS A 72 -6.92 -8.02 23.57
C LYS A 72 -5.51 -7.84 23.01
N VAL A 73 -5.34 -6.95 22.04
CA VAL A 73 -4.02 -6.62 21.46
C VAL A 73 -3.10 -6.01 22.53
N GLU A 74 -3.61 -5.07 23.31
CA GLU A 74 -2.84 -4.47 24.41
C GLU A 74 -2.41 -5.52 25.43
N LYS A 75 -3.34 -6.41 25.84
CA LYS A 75 -3.01 -7.48 26.76
C LYS A 75 -1.96 -8.44 26.18
N ALA A 76 -2.06 -8.78 24.91
CA ALA A 76 -1.07 -9.63 24.22
C ALA A 76 0.32 -8.99 24.20
N LYS A 77 0.41 -7.68 23.96
CA LYS A 77 1.68 -6.92 24.02
C LYS A 77 2.26 -6.87 25.44
N GLN A 78 1.42 -6.70 26.45
CA GLN A 78 1.87 -6.77 27.86
C GLN A 78 2.45 -8.15 28.21
N LEU A 79 1.90 -9.21 27.62
CA LEU A 79 2.41 -10.58 27.73
C LEU A 79 3.60 -10.87 26.80
N ARG A 80 4.08 -9.86 26.04
CA ARG A 80 5.18 -9.96 25.06
C ARG A 80 4.97 -11.02 23.98
N LEU A 81 3.70 -11.32 23.67
CA LEU A 81 3.38 -12.27 22.60
C LEU A 81 3.83 -11.77 21.23
N ASP A 82 4.00 -10.46 21.05
CA ASP A 82 4.57 -9.81 19.88
C ASP A 82 6.08 -10.07 19.68
N THR A 83 6.74 -10.71 20.64
CA THR A 83 8.19 -11.01 20.60
C THR A 83 8.53 -12.47 20.36
N ILE A 84 7.52 -13.35 20.25
CA ILE A 84 7.75 -14.77 20.00
C ILE A 84 8.27 -14.98 18.57
N GLU A 85 9.24 -15.88 18.41
CA GLU A 85 9.92 -16.10 17.13
C GLU A 85 8.95 -16.48 16.01
N VAL A 86 8.01 -17.38 16.28
CA VAL A 86 6.99 -17.82 15.31
C VAL A 86 6.22 -16.63 14.72
N LEU A 87 5.76 -15.71 15.56
CA LEU A 87 5.00 -14.54 15.10
C LEU A 87 5.87 -13.56 14.33
N ILE A 88 7.12 -13.37 14.76
CA ILE A 88 8.09 -12.51 14.04
C ILE A 88 8.32 -13.06 12.63
N THR A 89 8.53 -14.38 12.50
CA THR A 89 8.74 -15.05 11.22
C THR A 89 7.50 -14.94 10.33
N GLU A 90 6.30 -15.18 10.86
CA GLU A 90 5.05 -15.02 10.10
C GLU A 90 4.85 -13.57 9.64
N LEU A 91 5.08 -12.59 10.52
CA LEU A 91 4.94 -11.17 10.20
C LEU A 91 5.94 -10.73 9.12
N ASP A 92 7.17 -11.24 9.13
CA ASP A 92 8.15 -10.99 8.08
C ASP A 92 7.70 -11.58 6.73
N GLY A 93 7.13 -12.78 6.76
CA GLY A 93 6.52 -13.40 5.57
C GLY A 93 5.44 -12.53 4.94
N TYR A 94 4.49 -12.03 5.74
CA TYR A 94 3.44 -11.13 5.24
C TYR A 94 3.99 -9.82 4.68
N ARG A 95 5.02 -9.24 5.32
CA ARG A 95 5.68 -8.03 4.83
C ARG A 95 6.32 -8.25 3.45
N LYS A 96 7.03 -9.36 3.26
CA LYS A 96 7.65 -9.71 1.97
C LYS A 96 6.61 -9.87 0.86
N GLN A 97 5.49 -10.55 1.15
CA GLN A 97 4.40 -10.74 0.19
C GLN A 97 3.74 -9.42 -0.22
N LEU A 98 3.56 -8.49 0.71
CA LEU A 98 2.97 -7.18 0.41
C LEU A 98 3.98 -6.26 -0.30
N ALA A 99 5.26 -6.33 0.06
CA ALA A 99 6.31 -5.49 -0.49
C ALA A 99 6.53 -5.72 -2.00
N SER A 100 6.34 -6.94 -2.51
CA SER A 100 6.56 -7.23 -3.93
C SER A 100 5.74 -6.33 -4.86
N SER A 101 4.52 -5.96 -4.49
CA SER A 101 3.67 -5.06 -5.29
C SER A 101 4.14 -3.59 -5.26
N TYR A 102 4.96 -3.21 -4.27
CA TYR A 102 5.55 -1.88 -4.16
C TYR A 102 6.97 -1.81 -4.74
N LEU A 103 7.65 -2.94 -4.88
CA LEU A 103 9.01 -3.05 -5.42
C LEU A 103 9.05 -3.17 -6.96
N ILE A 104 7.91 -3.35 -7.62
CA ILE A 104 7.84 -3.29 -9.09
C ILE A 104 7.98 -1.83 -9.49
N ASP A 105 9.18 -1.48 -9.97
CA ASP A 105 9.45 -0.20 -10.58
C ASP A 105 8.64 -0.08 -11.87
N LYS A 106 7.55 0.68 -11.80
CA LYS A 106 6.68 0.95 -12.93
C LYS A 106 7.43 1.66 -14.06
N GLU A 107 8.42 2.49 -13.74
CA GLU A 107 9.18 3.27 -14.72
C GLU A 107 10.09 2.35 -15.54
N VAL A 108 10.80 1.43 -14.89
CA VAL A 108 11.60 0.39 -15.58
C VAL A 108 10.71 -0.52 -16.43
N THR A 109 9.57 -0.92 -15.88
CA THR A 109 8.62 -1.81 -16.57
C THR A 109 8.06 -1.15 -17.83
N GLU A 110 7.67 0.12 -17.76
CA GLU A 110 7.17 0.89 -18.91
C GLU A 110 8.25 1.13 -19.97
N PHE A 111 9.49 1.42 -19.54
CA PHE A 111 10.62 1.54 -20.46
C PHE A 111 10.85 0.25 -21.26
N LEU A 112 10.92 -0.90 -20.58
CA LEU A 112 11.12 -2.21 -21.22
C LEU A 112 9.96 -2.58 -22.15
N LEU A 113 8.71 -2.28 -21.75
CA LEU A 113 7.52 -2.47 -22.59
C LEU A 113 7.61 -1.65 -23.89
N LYS A 114 8.03 -0.39 -23.79
CA LYS A 114 8.19 0.50 -24.95
C LYS A 114 9.32 0.05 -25.86
N GLU A 115 10.45 -0.39 -25.29
CA GLU A 115 11.58 -0.95 -26.03
C GLU A 115 11.15 -2.20 -26.80
N LEU A 116 10.51 -3.16 -26.11
CA LEU A 116 9.99 -4.39 -26.71
C LEU A 116 9.01 -4.07 -27.85
N TYR A 117 8.05 -3.16 -27.61
CA TYR A 117 7.07 -2.75 -28.61
C TYR A 117 7.74 -2.14 -29.84
N ASN A 118 8.76 -1.29 -29.65
CA ASN A 118 9.50 -0.71 -30.76
C ASN A 118 10.28 -1.76 -31.55
N ARG A 119 10.92 -2.72 -30.87
CA ARG A 119 11.62 -3.84 -31.52
C ARG A 119 10.69 -4.72 -32.34
N MET A 120 9.45 -4.94 -31.88
CA MET A 120 8.45 -5.74 -32.59
C MET A 120 7.97 -5.12 -33.92
N LYS A 121 8.29 -3.85 -34.20
CA LYS A 121 7.83 -3.18 -35.44
C LYS A 121 8.62 -3.56 -36.67
N PHE A 122 9.77 -4.18 -36.51
CA PHE A 122 10.67 -4.51 -37.61
C PHE A 122 11.32 -5.87 -37.37
N ASP A 123 11.41 -6.64 -38.45
CA ASP A 123 12.18 -7.87 -38.45
C ASP A 123 13.63 -7.57 -38.82
N VAL A 124 14.56 -8.27 -38.18
CA VAL A 124 15.99 -8.18 -38.48
C VAL A 124 16.46 -9.56 -38.90
N GLU A 125 16.93 -9.66 -40.15
CA GLU A 125 17.65 -10.84 -40.61
C GLU A 125 19.11 -10.71 -40.21
N PHE A 126 19.65 -11.70 -39.50
CA PHE A 126 21.05 -11.73 -39.11
C PHE A 126 21.61 -13.15 -39.13
N SER A 127 22.91 -13.25 -39.39
CA SER A 127 23.69 -14.47 -39.23
C SER A 127 24.64 -14.30 -38.05
N HIS A 128 24.82 -15.34 -37.25
CA HIS A 128 25.77 -15.32 -36.13
C HIS A 128 26.63 -16.58 -36.14
N ILE A 129 27.86 -16.46 -35.65
CA ILE A 129 28.75 -17.58 -35.34
C ILE A 129 28.84 -17.67 -33.83
N PHE A 130 28.52 -18.84 -33.28
CA PHE A 130 28.68 -19.09 -31.85
C PHE A 130 30.00 -19.80 -31.60
N ILE A 131 30.86 -19.18 -30.79
CA ILE A 131 32.11 -19.78 -30.31
C ILE A 131 31.89 -20.17 -28.83
N PRO A 132 31.78 -21.47 -28.51
CA PRO A 132 31.58 -21.90 -27.13
C PRO A 132 32.85 -21.66 -26.30
N VAL A 133 32.72 -20.93 -25.19
CA VAL A 133 33.80 -20.70 -24.23
C VAL A 133 33.38 -21.21 -22.84
N PRO A 134 34.16 -22.09 -22.20
CA PRO A 134 33.89 -22.53 -20.83
C PRO A 134 33.83 -21.37 -19.83
N GLU A 135 32.93 -21.45 -18.85
CA GLU A 135 32.72 -20.38 -17.86
C GLU A 135 33.99 -20.07 -17.06
N ASN A 136 34.79 -21.11 -16.79
CA ASN A 136 36.07 -21.06 -16.10
C ASN A 136 37.29 -20.80 -17.01
N ALA A 137 37.07 -20.49 -18.30
CA ALA A 137 38.18 -20.19 -19.20
C ALA A 137 38.93 -18.91 -18.76
N PRO A 138 40.26 -18.85 -18.98
CA PRO A 138 41.04 -17.63 -18.76
C PRO A 138 40.51 -16.45 -19.58
N ASN A 139 40.64 -15.23 -19.06
CA ASN A 139 40.18 -14.02 -19.76
C ASN A 139 40.79 -13.87 -21.15
N SER A 140 42.05 -14.29 -21.34
CA SER A 140 42.70 -14.29 -22.66
C SER A 140 41.93 -15.08 -23.71
N VAL A 141 41.36 -16.25 -23.35
CA VAL A 141 40.56 -17.10 -24.25
C VAL A 141 39.19 -16.46 -24.52
N LYS A 142 38.61 -15.79 -23.52
CA LYS A 142 37.33 -15.09 -23.66
C LYS A 142 37.45 -13.83 -24.54
N ASP A 143 38.61 -13.19 -24.55
CA ASP A 143 38.84 -12.00 -25.34
C ASP A 143 39.18 -12.36 -26.80
N GLU A 144 39.95 -13.43 -27.03
CA GLU A 144 40.21 -13.97 -28.38
C GLU A 144 38.91 -14.47 -29.05
N ALA A 145 37.96 -15.00 -28.30
CA ALA A 145 36.66 -15.42 -28.83
C ALA A 145 35.69 -14.27 -29.19
N LYS A 146 36.04 -13.01 -28.89
CA LYS A 146 35.24 -11.82 -29.25
C LYS A 146 35.72 -11.13 -30.54
N GLU A 147 36.94 -11.43 -30.99
CA GLU A 147 37.51 -10.94 -32.25
C GLU A 147 37.05 -11.80 -33.45
#